data_AF-A0A9D1VU94-F1
#
_entry.id   AF-A0A9D1VU94-F1
#
_cell.length_a   1.000
_cell.length_b   1.000
_cell.length_c   1.000
_cell.angle_alpha   90.00
_cell.angle_beta   90.00
_cell.angle_gamma   90.00
#
_symmetry.space_group_name_H-M   'P 1'
#
loop_
_entity.id
_entity.type
_entity.pdbx_description
1 polymer ?
#
loop_
_entity_poly.entity_id
_entity_poly.type
_entity_poly.pdbx_seq_one_letter_code
_entity_poly.pdbx_strand_id
1 'polypeptide(L)'
;MGKKKAVPSATEEEVLAAMHRRERRVLIVNYILQGVTLLTAAASLVLYFVSDEHGLDVTINHIVQCALALAVFNVPPLLERKLRCYIPTFITVTLYIFAFAHFVLGEIFRAYDHVFLYDKILHTTGGVIFALLSFSVVWLMNQSRDGLVKLSPFFIVLFTFCFTLAVEYVWELIEFAADRLFGANMQRWQDSIIEGAQIVVDGEAVEGTAHSIPYGNGLRDSMEDMIVNVIGCLAVCVFAYIGMKKRPNWFENKVILTEKQFRRMVRELADRNAAAAQVSAEGAQAPADGAQAPADAEQIPAAGRAAAAGRAAAEGAQALPGAGERGGAQEPPAGERT
;
A
#
# COMPACT_ATOMS: atom_id res chain seq x y z
N MET A 1 43.43 29.56 -17.81
CA MET A 1 42.50 28.72 -18.59
C MET A 1 42.23 27.44 -17.81
N GLY A 2 41.36 27.52 -16.79
CA GLY A 2 41.06 26.39 -15.90
C GLY A 2 40.07 25.45 -16.58
N LYS A 3 40.45 24.19 -16.79
CA LYS A 3 39.53 23.14 -17.25
C LYS A 3 38.42 22.99 -16.21
N LYS A 4 37.21 23.50 -16.50
CA LYS A 4 36.00 23.15 -15.77
C LYS A 4 35.84 21.64 -15.90
N LYS A 5 35.99 20.90 -14.80
CA LYS A 5 35.63 19.47 -14.76
C LYS A 5 34.14 19.39 -15.06
N ALA A 6 33.79 18.82 -16.21
CA ALA A 6 32.43 18.40 -16.48
C ALA A 6 31.99 17.47 -15.34
N VAL A 7 30.89 17.83 -14.67
CA VAL A 7 30.23 16.91 -13.73
C VAL A 7 29.79 15.71 -14.56
N PRO A 8 30.25 14.47 -14.24
CA PRO A 8 29.87 13.30 -15.02
C PRO A 8 28.34 13.15 -14.96
N SER A 9 27.70 12.89 -16.10
CA SER A 9 26.38 12.27 -16.10
C SER A 9 26.50 11.00 -15.25
N ALA A 10 25.54 10.77 -14.35
CA ALA A 10 25.61 9.61 -13.45
C ALA A 10 25.87 8.37 -14.31
N THR A 11 27.03 7.74 -14.13
CA THR A 11 27.42 6.62 -14.97
C THR A 11 26.39 5.51 -14.78
N GLU A 12 26.15 4.70 -15.80
CA GLU A 12 25.22 3.56 -15.71
C GLU A 12 25.46 2.69 -14.46
N GLU A 13 26.70 2.67 -13.98
CA GLU A 13 27.16 2.05 -12.74
C GLU A 13 26.61 2.70 -11.45
N GLU A 14 26.58 4.03 -11.34
CA GLU A 14 26.01 4.74 -10.18
C GLU A 14 24.51 4.50 -10.04
N VAL A 15 23.84 4.42 -11.18
CA VAL A 15 22.42 4.11 -11.34
C VAL A 15 22.11 2.68 -10.90
N LEU A 16 22.84 1.70 -11.44
CA LEU A 16 22.72 0.30 -11.05
C LEU A 16 23.03 0.11 -9.56
N ALA A 17 24.02 0.84 -9.04
CA ALA A 17 24.33 0.82 -7.60
C ALA A 17 23.17 1.40 -6.77
N ALA A 18 22.50 2.47 -7.22
CA ALA A 18 21.31 3.01 -6.55
C ALA A 18 20.13 2.02 -6.58
N MET A 19 19.94 1.30 -7.70
CA MET A 19 18.95 0.21 -7.80
C MET A 19 19.23 -0.89 -6.79
N HIS A 20 20.45 -1.42 -6.77
CA HIS A 20 20.83 -2.48 -5.85
C HIS A 20 20.71 -2.05 -4.39
N ARG A 21 21.02 -0.79 -4.06
CA ARG A 21 20.80 -0.24 -2.71
C ARG A 21 19.31 -0.22 -2.35
N ARG A 22 18.44 0.17 -3.28
CA ARG A 22 16.99 0.20 -3.10
C ARG A 22 16.39 -1.19 -2.95
N GLU A 23 16.72 -2.10 -3.87
CA GLU A 23 16.32 -3.52 -3.79
C GLU A 23 16.75 -4.12 -2.46
N ARG A 24 17.97 -3.82 -2.00
CA ARG A 24 18.47 -4.28 -0.69
C ARG A 24 17.59 -3.79 0.47
N ARG A 25 17.12 -2.54 0.47
CA ARG A 25 16.22 -2.03 1.53
C ARG A 25 14.89 -2.76 1.55
N VAL A 26 14.28 -2.98 0.38
CA VAL A 26 13.01 -3.72 0.26
C VAL A 26 13.17 -5.18 0.67
N LEU A 27 14.30 -5.80 0.32
CA LEU A 27 14.65 -7.16 0.76
C LEU A 27 14.87 -7.25 2.26
N ILE A 28 15.51 -6.26 2.89
CA ILE A 28 15.65 -6.21 4.35
C ILE A 28 14.28 -6.18 5.02
N VAL A 29 13.37 -5.32 4.56
CA VAL A 29 11.99 -5.29 5.09
C VAL A 29 11.30 -6.65 4.92
N ASN A 30 11.43 -7.27 3.74
CA ASN A 30 10.91 -8.61 3.48
C ASN A 30 11.44 -9.64 4.49
N TYR A 31 12.76 -9.69 4.69
CA TYR A 31 13.37 -10.62 5.65
C TYR A 31 12.95 -10.36 7.10
N ILE A 32 12.76 -9.10 7.49
CA ILE A 32 12.24 -8.76 8.82
C ILE A 32 10.83 -9.32 8.98
N LEU A 33 9.94 -9.11 8.00
CA LEU A 33 8.56 -9.62 8.05
C LEU A 33 8.52 -11.16 8.08
N GLN A 34 9.37 -11.82 7.29
CA GLN A 34 9.51 -13.27 7.34
C GLN A 34 10.03 -13.74 8.70
N GLY A 35 11.02 -13.07 9.28
CA GLY A 35 11.54 -13.37 10.61
C GLY A 35 10.47 -13.26 11.69
N VAL A 36 9.69 -12.17 11.69
CA VAL A 36 8.56 -11.99 12.63
C VAL A 36 7.52 -13.10 12.43
N THR A 37 7.16 -13.44 11.20
CA THR A 37 6.18 -14.48 10.89
C THR A 37 6.65 -15.86 11.36
N LEU A 38 7.93 -16.19 11.16
CA LEU A 38 8.52 -17.44 11.65
C LEU A 38 8.56 -17.50 13.19
N LEU A 39 8.83 -16.37 13.85
CA LEU A 39 8.76 -16.28 15.30
C LEU A 39 7.33 -16.51 15.81
N THR A 40 6.32 -15.98 15.13
CA THR A 40 4.91 -16.24 15.45
C THR A 40 4.55 -17.72 15.30
N ALA A 41 4.98 -18.37 14.20
CA ALA A 41 4.80 -19.81 14.01
C ALA A 41 5.45 -20.64 15.13
N ALA A 42 6.70 -20.30 15.48
CA ALA A 42 7.43 -20.97 16.55
C ALA A 42 6.76 -20.75 17.92
N ALA A 43 6.29 -19.54 18.21
CA ALA A 43 5.57 -19.23 19.44
C ALA A 43 4.28 -20.06 19.54
N SER A 44 3.52 -20.18 18.45
CA SER A 44 2.30 -21.01 18.42
C SER A 44 2.61 -22.48 18.71
N LEU A 45 3.70 -23.03 18.16
CA LEU A 45 4.12 -24.41 18.45
C LEU A 45 4.56 -24.58 19.90
N VAL A 46 5.31 -23.63 20.45
CA VAL A 46 5.72 -23.69 21.86
C VAL A 46 4.51 -23.66 22.78
N LEU A 47 3.54 -22.78 22.52
CA LEU A 47 2.31 -22.70 23.32
C LEU A 47 1.49 -23.99 23.24
N TYR A 48 1.41 -24.62 22.07
CA TYR A 48 0.79 -25.94 21.93
C TYR A 48 1.46 -26.99 22.82
N PHE A 49 2.79 -27.10 22.81
CA PHE A 49 3.51 -28.13 23.58
C PHE A 49 3.66 -27.82 25.07
N VAL A 50 3.67 -26.55 25.46
CA VAL A 50 3.93 -26.12 26.86
C VAL A 50 2.66 -25.96 27.66
N SER A 51 1.63 -25.32 27.10
CA SER A 51 0.41 -24.97 27.82
C SER A 51 -0.85 -25.65 27.29
N ASP A 52 -0.82 -26.27 26.10
CA ASP A 52 -1.99 -26.77 25.35
C ASP A 52 -3.14 -25.73 25.27
N GLU A 53 -2.81 -24.45 25.43
CA GLU A 53 -3.78 -23.38 25.70
C GLU A 53 -4.62 -23.05 24.47
N HIS A 54 -4.07 -23.29 23.28
CA HIS A 54 -4.69 -22.96 21.99
C HIS A 54 -5.32 -24.17 21.29
N GLY A 55 -4.98 -25.40 21.69
CA GLY A 55 -5.39 -26.62 21.00
C GLY A 55 -4.73 -26.80 19.61
N LEU A 56 -4.96 -27.99 19.04
CA LEU A 56 -4.36 -28.41 17.77
C LEU A 56 -4.85 -27.58 16.58
N ASP A 57 -6.15 -27.30 16.51
CA ASP A 57 -6.77 -26.65 15.35
C ASP A 57 -6.27 -25.21 15.15
N VAL A 58 -6.18 -24.45 16.23
CA VAL A 58 -5.64 -23.07 16.20
C VAL A 58 -4.17 -23.09 15.79
N THR A 59 -3.40 -24.04 16.32
CA THR A 59 -1.99 -24.18 15.97
C THR A 59 -1.80 -24.52 14.50
N ILE A 60 -2.60 -25.44 13.96
CA ILE A 60 -2.59 -25.76 12.53
C ILE A 60 -2.93 -24.53 11.70
N ASN A 61 -3.98 -23.79 12.05
CA ASN A 61 -4.35 -22.55 11.35
C ASN A 61 -3.18 -21.57 11.34
N HIS A 62 -2.57 -21.27 12.49
CA HIS A 62 -1.43 -20.36 12.57
C HIS A 62 -0.25 -20.78 11.68
N ILE A 63 0.05 -22.09 11.62
CA ILE A 63 1.13 -22.61 10.76
C ILE A 63 0.79 -22.45 9.28
N VAL A 64 -0.46 -22.76 8.88
CA VAL A 64 -0.92 -22.58 7.50
C VAL A 64 -0.86 -21.10 7.10
N GLN A 65 -1.37 -20.20 7.94
CA GLN A 65 -1.37 -18.76 7.68
C GLN A 65 0.05 -18.18 7.61
N CYS A 66 0.95 -18.62 8.51
CA CYS A 66 2.37 -18.28 8.40
C CYS A 66 2.98 -18.77 7.08
N ALA A 67 2.70 -20.01 6.66
CA ALA A 67 3.22 -20.55 5.41
C ALA A 67 2.72 -19.76 4.19
N LEU A 68 1.43 -19.39 4.17
CA LEU A 68 0.84 -18.55 3.13
C LEU A 68 1.46 -17.14 3.12
N ALA A 69 1.62 -16.51 4.29
CA ALA A 69 2.29 -15.21 4.41
C ALA A 69 3.72 -15.25 3.83
N LEU A 70 4.50 -16.27 4.20
CA LEU A 70 5.86 -16.46 3.69
C LEU A 70 5.87 -16.65 2.16
N ALA A 71 4.91 -17.40 1.60
CA ALA A 71 4.78 -17.55 0.16
C ALA A 71 4.49 -16.20 -0.52
N VAL A 72 3.54 -15.43 0.00
CA VAL A 72 3.12 -14.13 -0.55
C VAL A 72 4.22 -13.07 -0.44
N PHE A 73 4.96 -13.01 0.68
CA PHE A 73 6.09 -12.10 0.84
C PHE A 73 7.20 -12.33 -0.20
N ASN A 74 7.31 -13.54 -0.73
CA ASN A 74 8.28 -13.84 -1.78
C ASN A 74 7.74 -13.61 -3.21
N VAL A 75 6.46 -13.26 -3.38
CA VAL A 75 5.87 -12.98 -4.70
C VAL A 75 6.51 -11.76 -5.39
N PRO A 76 6.64 -10.57 -4.76
CA PRO A 76 7.26 -9.42 -5.43
C PRO A 76 8.69 -9.67 -5.94
N PRO A 77 9.65 -10.17 -5.12
CA PRO A 77 11.01 -10.40 -5.62
C PRO A 77 11.06 -11.54 -6.65
N LEU A 78 10.18 -12.55 -6.55
CA LEU A 78 10.07 -13.60 -7.57
C LEU A 78 9.58 -13.02 -8.90
N LEU A 79 8.58 -12.14 -8.86
CA LEU A 79 8.00 -11.50 -10.03
C LEU A 79 9.02 -10.59 -10.73
N GLU A 80 9.75 -9.77 -9.97
CA GLU A 80 10.82 -8.90 -10.49
C GLU A 80 11.89 -9.72 -11.23
N ARG A 81 12.35 -10.83 -10.63
CA ARG A 81 13.36 -11.71 -11.23
C ARG A 81 12.84 -12.45 -12.47
N LYS A 82 11.64 -13.02 -12.39
CA LYS A 82 11.08 -13.88 -13.44
C LYS A 82 10.62 -13.06 -14.65
N LEU A 83 9.98 -11.92 -14.43
CA LEU A 83 9.47 -11.05 -15.50
C LEU A 83 10.48 -9.97 -15.93
N ARG A 84 11.63 -9.85 -15.26
CA ARG A 84 12.64 -8.80 -15.51
C ARG A 84 12.00 -7.40 -15.51
N CYS A 85 11.13 -7.19 -14.53
CA CYS A 85 10.46 -5.93 -14.29
C CYS A 85 10.87 -5.37 -12.92
N TYR A 86 10.61 -4.08 -12.76
CA TYR A 86 10.90 -3.28 -11.60
C TYR A 86 9.57 -2.85 -10.98
N ILE A 87 9.32 -3.28 -9.75
CA ILE A 87 8.11 -2.89 -9.02
C ILE A 87 8.45 -1.66 -8.16
N PRO A 88 7.70 -0.54 -8.27
CA PRO A 88 7.88 0.65 -7.45
C PRO A 88 7.84 0.36 -5.95
N THR A 89 8.61 1.12 -5.15
CA THR A 89 8.85 0.75 -3.73
C THR A 89 7.57 0.84 -2.95
N PHE A 90 6.77 1.86 -3.25
CA PHE A 90 5.50 2.05 -2.58
C PHE A 90 4.58 0.85 -2.85
N ILE A 91 4.51 0.32 -4.09
CA ILE A 91 3.71 -0.87 -4.40
C ILE A 91 4.22 -2.07 -3.60
N THR A 92 5.53 -2.34 -3.62
CA THR A 92 6.10 -3.49 -2.91
C THR A 92 5.89 -3.40 -1.39
N VAL A 93 6.13 -2.24 -0.80
CA VAL A 93 5.94 -2.01 0.64
C VAL A 93 4.47 -2.11 1.01
N THR A 94 3.57 -1.53 0.22
CA THR A 94 2.13 -1.63 0.44
C THR A 94 1.65 -3.07 0.34
N LEU A 95 2.13 -3.86 -0.62
CA LEU A 95 1.83 -5.30 -0.72
C LEU A 95 2.30 -6.07 0.52
N TYR A 96 3.49 -5.76 1.04
CA TYR A 96 3.99 -6.40 2.27
C TYR A 96 3.16 -6.03 3.50
N ILE A 97 2.80 -4.76 3.66
CA ILE A 97 1.93 -4.31 4.75
C ILE A 97 0.57 -4.98 4.64
N PHE A 98 -0.01 -5.03 3.45
CA PHE A 98 -1.30 -5.66 3.18
C PHE A 98 -1.28 -7.15 3.51
N ALA A 99 -0.27 -7.90 3.04
CA ALA A 99 -0.13 -9.32 3.33
C ALA A 99 0.10 -9.59 4.83
N PHE A 100 0.90 -8.76 5.51
CA PHE A 100 1.10 -8.89 6.94
C PHE A 100 -0.19 -8.57 7.74
N ALA A 101 -0.92 -7.53 7.32
CA ALA A 101 -2.22 -7.18 7.90
C ALA A 101 -3.22 -8.34 7.75
N HIS A 102 -3.29 -8.96 6.58
CA HIS A 102 -4.18 -10.08 6.32
C HIS A 102 -3.77 -11.35 7.11
N PHE A 103 -2.62 -11.93 6.80
CA PHE A 103 -2.26 -13.27 7.30
C PHE A 103 -1.78 -13.28 8.76
N VAL A 104 -1.18 -12.20 9.26
CA VAL A 104 -0.61 -12.19 10.61
C VAL A 104 -1.54 -11.46 11.56
N LEU A 105 -1.86 -10.20 11.29
CA LEU A 105 -2.74 -9.43 12.17
C LEU A 105 -4.18 -9.91 12.14
N GLY A 106 -4.71 -10.17 10.94
CA GLY A 106 -6.08 -10.62 10.72
C GLY A 106 -6.32 -12.00 11.31
N GLU A 107 -5.59 -12.99 10.80
CA GLU A 107 -5.82 -14.40 11.13
C GLU A 107 -5.22 -14.83 12.47
N ILE A 108 -3.93 -14.54 12.71
CA ILE A 108 -3.23 -15.06 13.90
C ILE A 108 -3.55 -14.22 15.14
N PHE A 109 -3.52 -12.89 15.02
CA PHE A 109 -3.88 -11.99 16.11
C PHE A 109 -5.39 -11.67 16.17
N ARG A 110 -6.20 -12.32 15.34
CA ARG A 110 -7.67 -12.24 15.33
C ARG A 110 -8.21 -10.82 15.16
N ALA A 111 -7.49 -9.94 14.45
CA ALA A 111 -7.99 -8.58 14.18
C ALA A 111 -9.31 -8.61 13.40
N TYR A 112 -9.53 -9.66 12.60
CA TYR A 112 -10.79 -9.89 11.90
C TYR A 112 -12.01 -10.01 12.83
N ASP A 113 -11.82 -10.46 14.07
CA ASP A 113 -12.92 -10.63 15.02
C ASP A 113 -13.05 -9.45 15.99
N HIS A 114 -11.94 -8.77 16.27
CA HIS A 114 -11.87 -7.79 17.35
C HIS A 114 -11.95 -6.34 16.89
N VAL A 115 -11.61 -6.05 15.63
CA VAL A 115 -11.55 -4.67 15.11
C VAL A 115 -12.71 -4.44 14.15
N PHE A 116 -13.58 -3.51 14.52
CA PHE A 116 -14.71 -3.11 13.68
C PHE A 116 -14.23 -2.61 12.30
N LEU A 117 -14.85 -3.12 11.23
CA LEU A 117 -14.52 -2.85 9.82
C LEU A 117 -13.12 -3.26 9.37
N TYR A 118 -12.35 -4.02 10.15
CA TYR A 118 -11.00 -4.42 9.76
C TYR A 118 -10.97 -5.07 8.38
N ASP A 119 -11.86 -6.02 8.20
CA ASP A 119 -12.04 -6.74 6.96
C ASP A 119 -12.39 -5.83 5.78
N LYS A 120 -13.41 -4.98 5.96
CA LYS A 120 -13.85 -4.04 4.91
C LYS A 120 -12.77 -3.02 4.56
N ILE A 121 -11.92 -2.62 5.51
CA ILE A 121 -10.75 -1.76 5.26
C ILE A 121 -9.71 -2.51 4.42
N LEU A 122 -9.46 -3.78 4.70
CA LEU A 122 -8.56 -4.62 3.91
C LEU A 122 -9.11 -4.76 2.49
N HIS A 123 -10.36 -5.14 2.28
CA HIS A 123 -10.96 -5.25 0.94
C HIS A 123 -10.92 -3.92 0.16
N THR A 124 -11.23 -2.79 0.81
CA THR A 124 -11.08 -1.47 0.19
C THR A 124 -9.64 -1.19 -0.24
N THR A 125 -8.68 -1.52 0.62
CA THR A 125 -7.24 -1.34 0.37
C THR A 125 -6.76 -2.27 -0.75
N GLY A 126 -7.27 -3.50 -0.80
CA GLY A 126 -7.06 -4.47 -1.88
C GLY A 126 -7.48 -3.90 -3.23
N GLY A 127 -8.68 -3.31 -3.30
CA GLY A 127 -9.17 -2.64 -4.51
C GLY A 127 -8.25 -1.52 -5.00
N VAL A 128 -7.68 -0.72 -4.10
CA VAL A 128 -6.68 0.31 -4.46
C VAL A 128 -5.38 -0.32 -5.00
N ILE A 129 -4.85 -1.32 -4.30
CA ILE A 129 -3.58 -1.98 -4.66
C ILE A 129 -3.69 -2.69 -6.01
N PHE A 130 -4.73 -3.50 -6.20
CA PHE A 130 -4.92 -4.25 -7.44
C PHE A 130 -5.24 -3.34 -8.62
N ALA A 131 -5.91 -2.20 -8.39
CA ALA A 131 -6.04 -1.17 -9.42
C ALA A 131 -4.67 -0.59 -9.84
N LEU A 132 -3.81 -0.23 -8.89
CA LEU A 132 -2.45 0.28 -9.18
C LEU A 132 -1.57 -0.76 -9.89
N LEU A 133 -1.70 -2.02 -9.50
CA LEU A 133 -1.05 -3.14 -10.17
C LEU A 133 -1.56 -3.30 -11.60
N SER A 134 -2.88 -3.25 -11.79
CA SER A 134 -3.51 -3.33 -13.11
C SER A 134 -3.07 -2.19 -14.03
N PHE A 135 -3.06 -0.95 -13.54
CA PHE A 135 -2.52 0.20 -14.29
C PHE A 135 -1.10 -0.05 -14.76
N SER A 136 -0.29 -0.70 -13.92
CA SER A 136 1.08 -1.04 -14.26
C SER A 136 1.18 -2.09 -15.36
N VAL A 137 0.30 -3.09 -15.35
CA VAL A 137 0.18 -4.09 -16.43
C VAL A 137 -0.24 -3.43 -17.74
N VAL A 138 -1.27 -2.58 -17.71
CA VAL A 138 -1.74 -1.87 -18.91
C VAL A 138 -0.67 -0.96 -19.49
N TRP A 139 0.04 -0.23 -18.62
CA TRP A 139 1.14 0.63 -19.06
C TRP A 139 2.25 -0.17 -19.73
N LEU A 140 2.61 -1.32 -19.17
CA LEU A 140 3.58 -2.23 -19.75
C LEU A 140 3.16 -2.71 -21.15
N MET A 141 1.87 -3.05 -21.33
CA MET A 141 1.31 -3.45 -22.61
C MET A 141 1.30 -2.30 -23.63
N ASN A 142 0.90 -1.09 -23.23
CA ASN A 142 0.86 0.10 -24.09
C ASN A 142 2.25 0.54 -24.57
N GLN A 143 3.30 0.21 -23.83
CA GLN A 143 4.69 0.54 -24.16
C GLN A 143 5.42 -0.62 -24.87
N SER A 144 4.71 -1.68 -25.27
CA SER A 144 5.27 -2.80 -26.03
C SER A 144 5.84 -2.34 -27.38
N ARG A 145 6.94 -2.99 -27.80
CA ARG A 145 7.81 -2.54 -28.91
C ARG A 145 7.11 -2.37 -30.25
N ASP A 146 6.03 -3.11 -30.46
CA ASP A 146 5.36 -3.15 -31.76
C ASP A 146 4.32 -2.02 -31.90
N GLY A 147 4.05 -1.27 -30.82
CA GLY A 147 3.09 -0.15 -30.83
C GLY A 147 1.66 -0.58 -31.18
N LEU A 148 1.39 -1.89 -31.18
CA LEU A 148 0.14 -2.50 -31.62
C LEU A 148 -1.03 -2.18 -30.68
N VAL A 149 -0.73 -1.85 -29.42
CA VAL A 149 -1.73 -1.54 -28.39
C VAL A 149 -1.50 -0.12 -27.89
N LYS A 150 -2.40 0.80 -28.26
CA LYS A 150 -2.50 2.15 -27.69
C LYS A 150 -3.91 2.34 -27.16
N LEU A 151 -4.13 1.98 -25.90
CA LEU A 151 -5.44 2.13 -25.28
C LEU A 151 -5.74 3.59 -24.97
N SER A 152 -6.99 4.01 -25.21
CA SER A 152 -7.47 5.32 -24.77
C SER A 152 -7.57 5.36 -23.23
N PRO A 153 -7.55 6.55 -22.60
CA PRO A 153 -7.70 6.66 -21.14
C PRO A 153 -8.94 5.95 -20.58
N PHE A 154 -10.03 5.92 -21.35
CA PHE A 154 -11.23 5.19 -20.99
C PHE A 154 -11.00 3.67 -20.95
N PHE A 155 -10.41 3.10 -22.00
CA PHE A 155 -10.15 1.65 -22.06
C PHE A 155 -9.12 1.20 -21.02
N ILE A 156 -8.15 2.05 -20.67
CA ILE A 156 -7.21 1.78 -19.58
C ILE A 156 -7.98 1.63 -18.26
N VAL A 157 -8.85 2.59 -17.93
CA VAL A 157 -9.63 2.58 -16.70
C VAL A 157 -10.63 1.42 -16.67
N LEU A 158 -11.29 1.14 -17.79
CA LEU A 158 -12.21 0.00 -17.90
C LEU A 158 -11.48 -1.33 -17.67
N PHE A 159 -10.31 -1.52 -18.28
CA PHE A 159 -9.48 -2.70 -18.03
C PHE A 159 -9.10 -2.80 -16.56
N THR A 160 -8.65 -1.69 -15.95
CA THR A 160 -8.26 -1.66 -14.53
C THR A 160 -9.41 -2.04 -13.61
N PHE A 161 -10.60 -1.52 -13.87
CA PHE A 161 -11.80 -1.87 -13.15
C PHE A 161 -12.11 -3.38 -13.26
N CYS A 162 -12.20 -3.91 -14.48
CA CYS A 162 -12.51 -5.32 -14.70
C CYS A 162 -11.44 -6.26 -14.13
N PHE A 163 -10.16 -5.91 -14.25
CA PHE A 163 -9.06 -6.69 -13.68
C PHE A 163 -9.17 -6.76 -12.16
N THR A 164 -9.42 -5.62 -11.51
CA THR A 164 -9.51 -5.54 -10.04
C THR A 164 -10.70 -6.35 -9.54
N LEU A 165 -11.86 -6.20 -10.19
CA LEU A 165 -13.06 -6.98 -9.89
C LEU A 165 -12.86 -8.49 -10.08
N ALA A 166 -12.11 -8.89 -11.11
CA ALA A 166 -11.82 -10.30 -11.35
C ALA A 166 -10.90 -10.91 -10.29
N VAL A 167 -9.89 -10.16 -9.82
CA VAL A 167 -9.03 -10.60 -8.71
C VAL A 167 -9.85 -10.77 -7.43
N GLU A 168 -10.72 -9.80 -7.15
CA GLU A 168 -11.61 -9.88 -5.98
C GLU A 168 -12.56 -11.07 -6.06
N TYR A 169 -13.20 -11.28 -7.21
CA TYR A 169 -14.07 -12.44 -7.40
C TYR A 169 -13.33 -13.77 -7.17
N VAL A 170 -12.07 -13.88 -7.60
CA VAL A 170 -11.26 -15.07 -7.33
C VAL A 170 -10.98 -15.23 -5.83
N TRP A 171 -10.78 -14.13 -5.11
CA TRP A 171 -10.63 -14.17 -3.66
C TRP A 171 -11.88 -14.73 -2.98
N GLU A 172 -13.06 -14.20 -3.30
CA GLU A 172 -14.34 -14.73 -2.78
C GLU A 172 -14.56 -16.21 -3.09
N LEU A 173 -14.11 -16.69 -4.25
CA LEU A 173 -14.14 -18.11 -4.58
C LEU A 173 -13.21 -18.95 -3.69
N ILE A 174 -12.06 -18.41 -3.29
CA ILE A 174 -11.14 -19.06 -2.36
C ILE A 174 -11.78 -19.16 -0.97
N GLU A 175 -12.43 -18.08 -0.51
CA GLU A 175 -13.12 -18.06 0.78
C GLU A 175 -14.27 -19.07 0.82
N PHE A 176 -15.12 -19.04 -0.20
CA PHE A 176 -16.19 -20.02 -0.35
C PHE A 176 -15.64 -21.45 -0.38
N ALA A 177 -14.55 -21.69 -1.12
CA ALA A 177 -13.94 -23.02 -1.16
C ALA A 177 -13.39 -23.43 0.21
N ALA A 178 -12.79 -22.51 0.96
CA ALA A 178 -12.30 -22.78 2.31
C ALA A 178 -13.43 -23.14 3.28
N ASP A 179 -14.51 -22.37 3.23
CA ASP A 179 -15.71 -22.59 4.05
C ASP A 179 -16.36 -23.94 3.74
N ARG A 180 -16.47 -24.29 2.46
CA ARG A 180 -17.12 -25.54 2.03
C ARG A 180 -16.26 -26.78 2.16
N LEU A 181 -14.95 -26.70 1.94
CA LEU A 181 -14.06 -27.86 1.91
C LEU A 181 -13.39 -28.12 3.26
N PHE A 182 -13.13 -27.07 4.04
CA PHE A 182 -12.37 -27.17 5.29
C PHE A 182 -13.19 -26.73 6.51
N GLY A 183 -14.45 -26.32 6.33
CA GLY A 183 -15.29 -25.86 7.44
C GLY A 183 -14.82 -24.55 8.05
N ALA A 184 -14.07 -23.75 7.28
CA ALA A 184 -13.66 -22.42 7.70
C ALA A 184 -14.87 -21.48 7.85
N ASN A 185 -14.61 -20.25 8.29
CA ASN A 185 -15.62 -19.22 8.45
C ASN A 185 -15.13 -17.89 7.85
N MET A 186 -14.54 -17.94 6.66
CA MET A 186 -14.01 -16.78 5.95
C MET A 186 -15.15 -15.82 5.57
N GLN A 187 -16.26 -16.34 5.02
CA GLN A 187 -17.44 -15.53 4.66
C GLN A 187 -18.38 -15.26 5.84
N ARG A 188 -17.97 -15.56 7.09
CA ARG A 188 -18.79 -15.38 8.30
C ARG A 188 -20.14 -16.11 8.30
N TRP A 189 -20.26 -17.19 7.51
CA TRP A 189 -21.53 -17.91 7.37
C TRP A 189 -22.03 -18.52 8.69
N GLN A 190 -21.12 -18.92 9.59
CA GLN A 190 -21.44 -19.53 10.89
C GLN A 190 -22.01 -18.51 11.89
N ASP A 191 -21.66 -17.23 11.77
CA ASP A 191 -21.97 -16.19 12.77
C ASP A 191 -23.48 -15.94 12.94
N SER A 192 -24.27 -16.35 11.95
CA SER A 192 -25.73 -16.23 11.97
C SER A 192 -26.44 -17.55 12.32
N ILE A 193 -25.72 -18.66 12.48
CA ILE A 193 -26.34 -19.97 12.67
C ILE A 193 -26.86 -20.11 14.11
N ILE A 194 -28.10 -20.59 14.20
CA ILE A 194 -28.75 -21.03 15.42
C ILE A 194 -29.00 -22.53 15.28
N GLU A 195 -28.25 -23.32 16.04
CA GLU A 195 -28.49 -24.76 16.21
C GLU A 195 -29.66 -25.00 17.17
N GLY A 196 -30.41 -26.08 16.96
CA GLY A 196 -31.53 -26.45 17.82
C GLY A 196 -32.76 -25.54 17.68
N ALA A 197 -32.87 -24.80 16.59
CA ALA A 197 -34.02 -23.95 16.32
C ALA A 197 -35.28 -24.82 16.12
N GLN A 198 -36.39 -24.42 16.76
CA GLN A 198 -37.69 -25.05 16.54
C GLN A 198 -38.32 -24.49 15.26
N ILE A 199 -38.33 -25.30 14.21
CA ILE A 199 -38.83 -24.95 12.88
C ILE A 199 -40.14 -25.69 12.66
N VAL A 200 -41.18 -24.98 12.21
CA VAL A 200 -42.46 -25.61 11.86
C VAL A 200 -42.40 -26.10 10.42
N VAL A 201 -42.43 -27.42 10.22
CA VAL A 201 -42.50 -28.06 8.90
C VAL A 201 -43.80 -28.84 8.85
N ASP A 202 -44.67 -28.53 7.87
CA ASP A 202 -45.98 -29.16 7.71
C ASP A 202 -46.90 -29.12 8.97
N GLY A 203 -46.71 -28.12 9.83
CA GLY A 203 -47.48 -27.93 11.06
C GLY A 203 -46.91 -28.65 12.30
N GLU A 204 -45.81 -29.39 12.15
CA GLU A 204 -45.10 -30.03 13.26
C GLU A 204 -43.84 -29.25 13.61
N ALA A 205 -43.54 -29.13 14.91
CA ALA A 205 -42.31 -28.51 15.39
C ALA A 205 -41.17 -29.53 15.31
N VAL A 206 -40.16 -29.22 14.51
CA VAL A 206 -38.96 -30.03 14.29
C VAL A 206 -37.73 -29.22 14.68
N GLU A 207 -36.80 -29.88 15.35
CA GLU A 207 -35.51 -29.28 15.67
C GLU A 207 -34.63 -29.22 14.41
N GLY A 208 -34.04 -28.06 14.14
CA GLY A 208 -33.17 -27.87 12.98
C GLY A 208 -32.21 -26.70 13.13
N THR A 209 -31.59 -26.32 12.01
CA THR A 209 -30.64 -25.22 11.93
C THR A 209 -31.31 -24.03 11.24
N ALA A 210 -31.25 -22.86 11.87
CA ALA A 210 -31.80 -21.62 11.32
C ALA A 210 -30.72 -20.53 11.24
N HIS A 211 -30.96 -19.51 10.43
CA HIS A 211 -30.16 -18.28 10.46
C HIS A 211 -30.90 -17.20 11.26
N SER A 212 -30.16 -16.47 12.10
CA SER A 212 -30.66 -15.35 12.90
C SER A 212 -31.02 -14.12 12.06
N ILE A 213 -30.52 -14.06 10.82
CA ILE A 213 -30.81 -13.00 9.85
C ILE A 213 -31.30 -13.59 8.52
N PRO A 214 -32.17 -12.87 7.78
CA PRO A 214 -32.56 -13.27 6.42
C PRO A 214 -31.33 -13.44 5.51
N TYR A 215 -31.34 -14.48 4.70
CA TYR A 215 -30.28 -14.81 3.71
C TYR A 215 -28.91 -15.20 4.29
N GLY A 216 -28.75 -15.24 5.62
CA GLY A 216 -27.50 -15.58 6.30
C GLY A 216 -26.41 -14.51 6.15
N ASN A 217 -25.33 -14.65 6.91
CA ASN A 217 -24.19 -13.72 6.86
C ASN A 217 -23.31 -13.94 5.62
N GLY A 218 -23.17 -15.19 5.14
CA GLY A 218 -22.28 -15.55 4.03
C GLY A 218 -22.41 -14.70 2.78
N LEU A 219 -23.63 -14.60 2.23
CA LEU A 219 -23.86 -13.80 1.04
C LEU A 219 -23.64 -12.31 1.30
N ARG A 220 -24.03 -11.83 2.48
CA ARG A 220 -23.92 -10.41 2.83
C ARG A 220 -22.44 -10.00 2.92
N ASP A 221 -21.63 -10.81 3.58
CA ASP A 221 -20.21 -10.56 3.79
C ASP A 221 -19.47 -10.41 2.46
N SER A 222 -19.49 -11.45 1.62
CA SER A 222 -18.90 -11.44 0.28
C SER A 222 -19.37 -10.29 -0.60
N MET A 223 -20.66 -9.97 -0.56
CA MET A 223 -21.18 -8.84 -1.35
C MET A 223 -20.67 -7.50 -0.82
N GLU A 224 -20.59 -7.32 0.50
CA GLU A 224 -20.02 -6.12 1.11
C GLU A 224 -18.53 -5.97 0.76
N ASP A 225 -17.75 -7.06 0.79
CA ASP A 225 -16.33 -7.08 0.41
C ASP A 225 -16.08 -6.65 -1.02
N MET A 226 -16.80 -7.29 -1.96
CA MET A 226 -16.74 -6.90 -3.36
C MET A 226 -17.13 -5.44 -3.59
N ILE A 227 -18.13 -4.93 -2.87
CA ILE A 227 -18.58 -3.54 -2.99
C ILE A 227 -17.51 -2.57 -2.50
N VAL A 228 -16.93 -2.80 -1.31
CA VAL A 228 -15.92 -1.89 -0.77
C VAL A 228 -14.61 -1.95 -1.55
N ASN A 229 -14.25 -3.12 -2.09
CA ASN A 229 -13.15 -3.27 -3.04
C ASN A 229 -13.39 -2.44 -4.31
N VAL A 230 -14.59 -2.52 -4.89
CA VAL A 230 -15.01 -1.69 -6.04
C VAL A 230 -14.88 -0.20 -5.73
N ILE A 231 -15.28 0.25 -4.54
CA ILE A 231 -15.13 1.65 -4.12
C ILE A 231 -13.64 2.07 -4.13
N GLY A 232 -12.77 1.25 -3.55
CA GLY A 232 -11.32 1.47 -3.58
C GLY A 232 -10.77 1.55 -5.00
N CYS A 233 -11.18 0.62 -5.87
CA CYS A 233 -10.80 0.59 -7.29
C CYS A 233 -11.26 1.86 -8.03
N LEU A 234 -12.53 2.25 -7.87
CA LEU A 234 -13.14 3.39 -8.54
C LEU A 234 -12.42 4.70 -8.17
N ALA A 235 -11.99 4.86 -6.92
CA ALA A 235 -11.21 6.02 -6.49
C ALA A 235 -9.91 6.17 -7.31
N VAL A 236 -9.16 5.07 -7.49
CA VAL A 236 -7.94 5.07 -8.31
C VAL A 236 -8.28 5.31 -9.78
N CYS A 237 -9.32 4.67 -10.29
CA CYS A 237 -9.79 4.81 -11.67
C CYS A 237 -10.16 6.26 -12.04
N VAL A 238 -10.91 6.95 -11.18
CA VAL A 238 -11.27 8.36 -11.36
C VAL A 238 -10.02 9.25 -11.34
N PHE A 239 -9.14 9.05 -10.36
CA PHE A 239 -7.91 9.82 -10.23
C PHE A 239 -6.98 9.62 -11.45
N ALA A 240 -6.84 8.37 -11.90
CA ALA A 240 -6.04 8.02 -13.07
C ALA A 240 -6.63 8.61 -14.36
N TYR A 241 -7.96 8.53 -14.55
CA TYR A 241 -8.64 9.11 -15.71
C TYR A 241 -8.39 10.61 -15.84
N ILE A 242 -8.60 11.35 -14.75
CA ILE A 242 -8.39 12.81 -14.69
C ILE A 242 -6.91 13.12 -14.94
N GLY A 243 -6.00 12.35 -14.33
CA GLY A 243 -4.56 12.47 -14.51
C GLY A 243 -4.12 12.34 -15.96
N MET A 244 -4.57 11.29 -16.64
CA MET A 244 -4.28 11.03 -18.05
C MET A 244 -4.86 12.09 -18.99
N LYS A 245 -6.07 12.59 -18.70
CA LYS A 245 -6.71 13.67 -19.48
C LYS A 245 -5.94 14.99 -19.36
N LYS A 246 -5.39 15.30 -18.19
CA LYS A 246 -4.69 16.57 -17.92
C LYS A 246 -3.20 16.53 -18.29
N ARG A 247 -2.55 15.36 -18.23
CA ARG A 247 -1.10 15.21 -18.47
C ARG A 247 -0.80 13.94 -19.28
N PRO A 248 -0.23 14.06 -20.49
CA PRO A 248 0.14 12.89 -21.31
C PRO A 248 1.12 11.93 -20.61
N ASN A 249 2.02 12.46 -19.77
CA ASN A 249 3.05 11.69 -19.06
C ASN A 249 2.67 11.33 -17.61
N TRP A 250 1.37 11.26 -17.30
CA TRP A 250 0.90 11.02 -15.93
C TRP A 250 1.50 9.78 -15.23
N PHE A 251 1.91 8.80 -16.03
CA PHE A 251 2.43 7.51 -15.59
C PHE A 251 3.89 7.51 -15.12
N GLU A 252 4.68 8.55 -15.42
CA GLU A 252 6.09 8.57 -15.08
C GLU A 252 6.30 8.34 -13.57
N ASN A 253 7.12 7.35 -13.22
CA ASN A 253 7.49 6.93 -11.85
C ASN A 253 6.37 6.32 -10.98
N LYS A 254 5.17 6.08 -11.50
CA LYS A 254 4.02 5.58 -10.72
C LYS A 254 3.63 4.13 -11.02
N VAL A 255 4.29 3.50 -11.98
CA VAL A 255 3.92 2.19 -12.54
C VAL A 255 5.12 1.24 -12.56
N ILE A 256 4.84 -0.07 -12.66
CA ILE A 256 5.86 -1.10 -12.90
C ILE A 256 6.56 -0.82 -14.23
N LEU A 257 7.89 -0.86 -14.21
CA LEU A 257 8.75 -0.59 -15.37
C LEU A 257 9.48 -1.87 -15.77
N THR A 258 9.68 -2.13 -17.05
CA THR A 258 10.67 -3.15 -17.46
C THR A 258 12.08 -2.69 -17.13
N GLU A 259 13.02 -3.63 -17.04
CA GLU A 259 14.44 -3.30 -16.87
C GLU A 259 14.94 -2.29 -17.94
N LYS A 260 14.54 -2.47 -19.20
CA LYS A 260 14.94 -1.58 -20.30
C LYS A 260 14.38 -0.17 -20.13
N GLN A 261 13.11 -0.05 -19.76
CA GLN A 261 12.46 1.25 -19.53
C GLN A 261 13.04 1.94 -18.30
N PHE A 262 13.30 1.19 -17.23
CA PHE A 262 13.94 1.70 -16.04
C PHE A 262 15.33 2.25 -16.37
N ARG A 263 16.19 1.47 -17.05
CA ARG A 263 17.53 1.91 -17.49
C ARG A 263 17.47 3.18 -18.33
N ARG A 264 16.52 3.26 -19.27
CA ARG A 264 16.30 4.45 -20.10
C ARG A 264 15.91 5.67 -19.25
N MET A 265 14.91 5.52 -18.38
CA MET A 265 14.42 6.58 -17.52
C MET A 265 15.53 7.13 -16.62
N VAL A 266 16.36 6.25 -16.05
CA VAL A 266 17.45 6.74 -15.20
C VAL A 266 18.55 7.43 -16.01
N ARG A 267 18.89 6.95 -17.21
CA ARG A 267 19.80 7.69 -18.11
C ARG A 267 19.27 9.09 -18.41
N GLU A 268 17.99 9.21 -18.77
CA GLU A 268 17.36 10.51 -19.04
C GLU A 268 17.36 11.42 -17.79
N LEU A 269 17.14 10.89 -16.59
CA LEU A 269 17.25 11.64 -15.33
C LEU A 269 18.69 12.07 -15.02
N ALA A 270 19.67 11.21 -15.24
CA ALA A 270 21.08 11.52 -15.08
C ALA A 270 21.51 12.65 -16.02
N ASP A 271 21.09 12.58 -17.28
CA ASP A 271 21.36 13.61 -18.29
C ASP A 271 20.69 14.94 -17.93
N ARG A 272 19.43 14.92 -17.46
CA ARG A 272 18.72 16.12 -16.97
C ARG A 272 19.42 16.75 -15.77
N ASN A 273 19.86 15.94 -14.81
CA ASN A 273 20.55 16.43 -13.62
C ASN A 273 21.93 17.00 -13.96
N ALA A 274 22.65 16.37 -14.89
CA ALA A 274 23.92 16.88 -15.41
C ALA A 274 23.72 18.21 -16.14
N ALA A 275 22.70 18.32 -16.99
CA ALA A 275 22.34 19.56 -17.68
C ALA A 275 21.95 20.68 -16.68
N ALA A 276 21.13 20.37 -15.67
CA ALA A 276 20.76 21.32 -14.62
C ALA A 276 21.97 21.79 -13.80
N ALA A 277 22.91 20.89 -13.49
CA ALA A 277 24.15 21.23 -12.81
C ALA A 277 25.06 22.13 -13.66
N GLN A 278 25.11 21.91 -14.98
CA GLN A 278 25.84 22.78 -15.91
C GLN A 278 25.23 24.18 -15.97
N VAL A 279 23.90 24.30 -16.10
CA VAL A 279 23.19 25.58 -16.09
C VAL A 279 23.39 26.32 -14.76
N SER A 280 23.36 25.62 -13.62
CA SER A 280 23.64 26.21 -12.31
C SER A 280 25.08 26.69 -12.18
N ALA A 281 26.04 25.97 -12.77
CA ALA A 281 27.44 26.36 -12.76
C ALA A 281 27.73 27.56 -13.69
N GLU A 282 27.03 27.66 -14.82
CA GLU A 282 27.12 28.79 -15.75
C GLU A 282 26.44 30.05 -15.18
N GLY A 283 25.29 29.92 -14.51
CA GLY A 283 24.64 31.02 -13.81
C GLY A 283 25.45 31.56 -12.62
N ALA A 284 26.23 30.71 -11.96
CA ALA A 284 27.17 31.13 -10.90
C ALA A 284 28.47 31.76 -11.45
N GLN A 285 28.70 31.69 -12.76
CA GLN A 285 29.90 32.24 -13.44
C GLN A 285 29.58 33.44 -14.33
N ALA A 286 28.36 33.97 -14.28
CA ALA A 286 28.05 35.26 -14.89
C ALA A 286 28.95 36.34 -14.27
N PRO A 287 29.62 37.20 -15.08
CA PRO A 287 30.46 38.25 -14.54
C PRO A 287 29.59 39.21 -13.72
N ALA A 288 30.12 39.66 -12.58
CA ALA A 288 29.66 40.88 -11.93
C ALA A 288 30.11 42.09 -12.77
N ASP A 289 29.61 42.21 -13.99
CA ASP A 289 29.85 43.38 -14.82
C ASP A 289 28.79 44.43 -14.49
N GLY A 290 29.26 45.47 -13.78
CA GLY A 290 28.74 46.83 -13.87
C GLY A 290 27.28 47.03 -13.49
N ALA A 291 27.03 47.28 -12.21
CA ALA A 291 25.82 47.95 -11.78
C ALA A 291 25.76 49.37 -12.41
N GLN A 292 24.93 49.53 -13.43
CA GLN A 292 24.12 50.74 -13.61
C GLN A 292 22.67 50.28 -13.69
N ALA A 293 21.93 50.59 -12.62
CA ALA A 293 20.49 50.41 -12.58
C ALA A 293 19.82 51.47 -13.48
N PRO A 294 18.84 51.10 -14.30
CA PRO A 294 17.71 51.96 -14.57
C PRO A 294 16.54 51.58 -13.68
N ALA A 295 15.91 52.61 -13.15
CA ALA A 295 14.64 52.57 -12.47
C ALA A 295 13.51 52.14 -13.43
N ASP A 296 12.40 51.73 -12.82
CA ASP A 296 11.04 51.59 -13.37
C ASP A 296 10.67 50.26 -14.02
N ALA A 297 9.92 49.43 -13.29
CA ALA A 297 8.52 49.10 -13.62
C ALA A 297 7.94 47.99 -12.71
N GLU A 298 6.93 48.38 -11.94
CA GLU A 298 5.68 47.67 -11.60
C GLU A 298 5.63 46.28 -10.92
N GLN A 299 4.75 46.25 -9.92
CA GLN A 299 4.31 45.16 -9.02
C GLN A 299 3.61 44.01 -9.79
N ILE A 300 3.64 42.73 -9.35
CA ILE A 300 2.66 41.99 -8.49
C ILE A 300 2.96 40.45 -8.64
N PRO A 301 2.63 39.48 -7.75
CA PRO A 301 2.83 39.33 -6.30
C PRO A 301 3.62 38.04 -5.91
N ALA A 302 3.89 37.90 -4.61
CA ALA A 302 4.58 36.77 -3.99
C ALA A 302 3.74 35.47 -3.92
N ALA A 303 4.25 34.40 -4.52
CA ALA A 303 3.93 33.02 -4.12
C ALA A 303 5.19 32.16 -4.32
N GLY A 304 5.92 31.86 -3.23
CA GLY A 304 7.07 30.95 -3.30
C GLY A 304 8.11 31.01 -2.19
N ARG A 305 8.07 32.00 -1.28
CA ARG A 305 9.12 32.16 -0.23
C ARG A 305 8.88 31.42 1.09
N ALA A 306 7.96 30.45 1.16
CA ALA A 306 7.66 29.75 2.43
C ALA A 306 8.36 28.38 2.61
N ALA A 307 9.20 27.92 1.69
CA ALA A 307 9.80 26.57 1.79
C ALA A 307 11.26 26.53 2.30
N ALA A 308 11.93 27.69 2.45
CA ALA A 308 13.35 27.73 2.79
C ALA A 308 13.67 28.12 4.25
N ALA A 309 12.70 28.59 5.03
CA ALA A 309 12.94 29.06 6.41
C ALA A 309 12.70 27.99 7.50
N GLY A 310 12.14 26.83 7.15
CA GLY A 310 11.72 25.81 8.14
C GLY A 310 12.80 24.85 8.63
N ARG A 311 14.07 25.00 8.25
CA ARG A 311 15.15 24.04 8.59
C ARG A 311 16.28 24.58 9.45
N ALA A 312 16.23 25.85 9.88
CA ALA A 312 17.31 26.45 10.67
C ALA A 312 16.95 26.76 12.14
N ALA A 313 15.75 26.41 12.60
CA ALA A 313 15.27 26.78 13.95
C ALA A 313 15.19 25.62 14.96
N ALA A 314 15.68 24.42 14.63
CA ALA A 314 15.55 23.24 15.50
C ALA A 314 16.80 22.88 16.32
N GLU A 315 17.92 23.58 16.15
CA GLU A 315 19.16 23.33 16.88
C GLU A 315 19.64 24.60 17.58
N GLY A 316 19.16 24.83 18.81
CA GLY A 316 19.64 25.94 19.63
C GLY A 316 18.65 26.43 20.68
N ALA A 317 18.38 25.63 21.71
CA ALA A 317 17.81 26.15 22.95
C ALA A 317 18.49 25.46 24.14
N GLN A 318 19.60 26.06 24.57
CA GLN A 318 20.19 25.83 25.88
C GLN A 318 19.31 26.45 26.98
N ALA A 319 19.32 25.77 28.12
CA ALA A 319 18.66 26.13 29.37
C ALA A 319 19.18 27.44 30.00
N LEU A 320 18.33 28.10 30.80
CA LEU A 320 18.57 28.64 32.16
C LEU A 320 17.29 29.37 32.69
N PRO A 321 17.17 29.71 33.99
CA PRO A 321 16.04 29.28 34.83
C PRO A 321 15.24 30.46 35.44
N GLY A 322 14.16 30.13 36.18
CA GLY A 322 13.77 30.92 37.35
C GLY A 322 12.29 31.28 37.52
N ALA A 323 11.70 30.62 38.51
CA ALA A 323 10.80 31.16 39.55
C ALA A 323 9.38 31.63 39.20
N GLY A 324 8.41 31.14 39.99
CA GLY A 324 7.14 31.83 40.23
C GLY A 324 5.98 30.92 40.65
N GLU A 325 5.96 30.50 41.92
CA GLU A 325 4.83 29.86 42.59
C GLU A 325 3.53 30.68 42.52
N ARG A 326 2.37 29.99 42.52
CA ARG A 326 1.20 30.15 43.44
C ARG A 326 0.01 29.37 42.88
N GLY A 327 -0.47 28.34 43.60
CA GLY A 327 -1.77 28.36 44.33
C GLY A 327 -2.94 28.02 43.39
N GLY A 328 -3.73 26.97 43.52
CA GLY A 328 -4.34 26.37 44.70
C GLY A 328 -5.86 26.31 44.46
N ALA A 329 -6.51 25.19 44.85
CA ALA A 329 -7.96 24.94 44.91
C ALA A 329 -8.66 24.67 43.56
N GLN A 330 -9.69 23.84 43.42
CA GLN A 330 -10.38 22.84 44.24
C GLN A 330 -11.33 22.13 43.26
N GLU A 331 -11.41 20.80 43.30
CA GLU A 331 -12.60 20.05 42.84
C GLU A 331 -13.74 20.27 43.86
N PRO A 332 -15.05 20.09 43.55
CA PRO A 332 -15.62 18.74 43.43
C PRO A 332 -16.90 18.67 42.50
N PRO A 333 -17.88 17.72 42.63
CA PRO A 333 -18.16 16.77 41.55
C PRO A 333 -19.65 16.65 41.12
N ALA A 334 -19.89 15.72 40.18
CA ALA A 334 -21.10 14.91 39.94
C ALA A 334 -22.43 15.57 39.51
N GLY A 335 -23.00 15.02 38.42
CA GLY A 335 -24.40 15.19 38.03
C GLY A 335 -24.83 14.13 37.01
N GLU A 336 -25.57 13.12 37.49
CA GLU A 336 -26.39 12.17 36.72
C GLU A 336 -27.59 12.82 36.01
N ARG A 337 -28.23 12.01 35.14
CA ARG A 337 -29.51 12.13 34.40
C ARG A 337 -29.31 12.51 32.93
N THR A 338 -29.80 11.79 31.93
CA THR A 338 -30.89 10.80 31.79
C THR A 338 -30.56 9.80 30.68
#